data_AF-A0A972KH25-F1
#
_entry.id   AF-A0A972KH25-F1
#
_cell.length_a   1.000
_cell.length_b   1.000
_cell.length_c   1.000
_cell.angle_alpha   90.00
_cell.angle_beta   90.00
_cell.angle_gamma   90.00
#
_symmetry.space_group_name_H-M   'P 1'
#
loop_
_entity.id
_entity.type
_entity.pdbx_description
1 polymer ?
#
loop_
_entity_poly.entity_id
_entity_poly.type
_entity_poly.pdbx_seq_one_letter_code
_entity_poly.pdbx_strand_id
1 'polypeptide(L)'
;MNPQQMERILERINELKALFIFGQRVIPFLEELFGFVQNIVPLMQDMNRSLRESTTKMPRASSQLNDVTRATELATNEILDILDDILFKLGEVQSSLNQATDFHRKINRLERKLDRLLDMDPETMGTPEWIRQAKAVQEEKKTLLKALRKTFTRSLKQINDVKENASNIMFSLQVQDITSQQIAAVNHLIESVQERIEQLLNRLEAPVASPSENEPVSVQPLPFDPQASYTRDDHRQQTADAIFSRSASVENPTFLQEEIDQLFQGNISPDSSPSPASNANREKRSSGNE
;
A
#
# COMPACT_ATOMS: atom_id res chain seq x y z
N MET A 1 92.07 40.10 8.19
CA MET A 1 90.61 40.32 8.26
C MET A 1 90.38 41.69 8.86
N ASN A 2 89.64 42.57 8.17
CA ASN A 2 89.43 43.94 8.63
C ASN A 2 88.36 43.95 9.75
N PRO A 3 88.57 44.63 10.88
CA PRO A 3 87.64 44.61 12.02
C PRO A 3 86.20 45.04 11.66
N GLN A 4 86.06 45.98 10.72
CA GLN A 4 84.75 46.41 10.18
C GLN A 4 83.99 45.33 9.40
N GLN A 5 84.69 44.36 8.78
CA GLN A 5 84.03 43.24 8.11
C GLN A 5 83.51 42.21 9.12
N MET A 6 84.23 42.01 10.22
CA MET A 6 83.82 41.12 11.32
C MET A 6 82.57 41.66 12.02
N GLU A 7 82.49 42.98 12.21
CA GLU A 7 81.35 43.65 12.82
C GLU A 7 80.09 43.56 11.95
N ARG A 8 80.20 43.76 10.63
CA ARG A 8 79.08 43.51 9.69
C ARG A 8 78.64 42.05 9.66
N ILE A 9 79.57 41.10 9.76
CA ILE A 9 79.22 39.68 9.83
C ILE A 9 78.47 39.38 11.13
N LEU A 10 78.90 39.93 12.26
CA LEU A 10 78.20 39.78 13.55
C LEU A 10 76.81 40.43 13.54
N GLU A 11 76.66 41.58 12.89
CA GLU A 11 75.38 42.26 12.73
C GLU A 11 74.41 41.43 11.87
N ARG A 12 74.89 40.86 10.75
CA ARG A 12 74.11 39.92 9.92
C ARG A 12 73.79 38.61 10.64
N ILE A 13 74.68 38.09 11.48
CA ILE A 13 74.42 36.91 12.31
C ILE A 13 73.34 37.22 13.36
N ASN A 14 73.34 38.43 13.94
CA ASN A 14 72.30 38.86 14.87
C ASN A 14 70.94 39.08 14.19
N GLU A 15 70.91 39.63 12.98
CA GLU A 15 69.69 39.68 12.15
C GLU A 15 69.17 38.27 11.83
N LEU A 16 70.06 37.33 11.46
CA LEU A 16 69.69 35.94 11.22
C LEU A 16 69.12 35.27 12.48
N LYS A 17 69.70 35.57 13.65
CA LYS A 17 69.24 35.07 14.95
C LYS A 17 67.89 35.64 15.32
N ALA A 18 67.63 36.93 15.05
CA ALA A 18 66.33 37.56 15.24
C ALA A 18 65.27 36.93 14.33
N LEU A 19 65.62 36.62 13.07
CA LEU A 19 64.76 35.89 12.13
C LEU A 19 64.44 34.48 12.65
N PHE A 20 65.43 33.80 13.25
CA PHE A 20 65.25 32.46 13.83
C PHE A 20 64.36 32.46 15.09
N ILE A 21 64.51 33.45 15.96
CA ILE A 21 63.65 33.66 17.15
C ILE A 21 62.21 33.97 16.72
N PHE A 22 62.05 34.77 15.66
CA PHE A 22 60.74 35.03 15.07
C PHE A 22 60.13 33.76 14.47
N GLY A 23 60.91 32.98 13.72
CA GLY A 23 60.52 31.67 13.20
C GLY A 23 60.09 30.70 14.30
N GLN A 24 60.82 30.62 15.42
CA GLN A 24 60.46 29.82 16.59
C GLN A 24 59.10 30.17 17.20
N ARG A 25 58.65 31.41 17.03
CA ARG A 25 57.36 31.90 17.55
C ARG A 25 56.22 31.77 16.53
N VAL A 26 56.54 31.73 15.24
CA VAL A 26 55.57 31.57 14.15
C VAL A 26 55.28 30.09 13.87
N ILE A 27 56.25 29.19 14.08
CA ILE A 27 56.08 27.75 13.89
C ILE A 27 54.91 27.16 14.73
N PRO A 28 54.78 27.44 16.04
CA PRO A 28 53.65 26.93 16.84
C PRO A 28 52.30 27.41 16.33
N PHE A 29 52.22 28.66 15.86
CA PHE A 29 50.99 29.22 15.29
C PHE A 29 50.64 28.56 13.94
N LEU A 30 51.64 28.29 13.10
CA LEU A 30 51.45 27.52 11.87
C LEU A 30 51.04 26.08 12.17
N GLU A 31 51.61 25.43 13.20
CA GLU A 31 51.19 24.10 13.65
C GLU A 31 49.74 24.08 14.13
N GLU A 32 49.31 25.07 14.93
CA GLU A 32 47.91 25.23 15.34
C GLU A 32 46.99 25.47 14.12
N LEU A 33 47.43 26.30 13.16
CA LEU A 33 46.69 26.57 11.94
C LEU A 33 46.58 25.33 11.04
N PHE A 34 47.66 24.55 10.92
CA PHE A 34 47.65 23.28 10.19
C PHE A 34 46.75 22.24 10.86
N GLY A 35 46.79 22.14 12.20
CA GLY A 35 45.89 21.27 12.96
C GLY A 35 44.43 21.70 12.81
N PHE A 36 44.15 23.00 12.84
CA PHE A 36 42.82 23.56 12.62
C PHE A 36 42.31 23.26 11.20
N VAL A 37 43.12 23.48 10.17
CA VAL A 37 42.76 23.16 8.77
C VAL A 37 42.56 21.66 8.59
N GLN A 38 43.41 20.82 9.20
CA GLN A 38 43.26 19.36 9.18
C GLN A 38 41.94 18.89 9.81
N ASN A 39 41.40 19.63 10.78
CA ASN A 39 40.13 19.28 11.45
C ASN A 39 38.89 19.87 10.75
N ILE A 40 38.98 21.08 10.18
CA ILE A 40 37.84 21.73 9.51
C ILE A 40 37.54 21.13 8.15
N VAL A 41 38.56 20.76 7.37
CA VAL A 41 38.35 20.23 6.02
C VAL A 41 37.49 18.95 6.03
N PRO A 42 37.75 17.95 6.89
CA PRO A 42 36.89 16.77 7.02
C PRO A 42 35.46 17.13 7.48
N LEU A 43 35.33 18.02 8.45
CA LEU A 43 34.02 18.45 8.98
C LEU A 43 33.17 19.11 7.89
N MET A 44 33.77 19.98 7.08
CA MET A 44 33.11 20.62 5.93
C MET A 44 32.73 19.60 4.85
N GLN A 45 33.54 18.57 4.62
CA GLN A 45 33.21 17.49 3.69
C GLN A 45 32.02 16.65 4.17
N ASP A 46 31.95 16.35 5.47
CA ASP A 46 30.84 15.62 6.09
C ASP A 46 29.55 16.45 6.07
N MET A 47 29.63 17.74 6.43
CA MET A 47 28.50 18.66 6.33
C MET A 47 27.95 18.74 4.90
N ASN A 48 28.83 18.89 3.91
CA ASN A 48 28.43 18.96 2.51
C ASN A 48 27.77 17.65 2.05
N ARG A 49 28.28 16.49 2.48
CA ARG A 49 27.67 15.18 2.18
C ARG A 49 26.27 15.06 2.78
N SER A 50 26.12 15.34 4.07
CA SER A 50 24.84 15.23 4.80
C SER A 50 23.82 16.28 4.35
N LEU A 51 24.26 17.50 4.01
CA LEU A 51 23.39 18.53 3.43
C LEU A 51 22.92 18.12 2.03
N ARG A 52 23.81 17.53 1.21
CA ARG A 52 23.44 17.00 -0.11
C ARG A 52 22.45 15.84 0.00
N GLU A 53 22.61 14.95 0.97
CA GLU A 53 21.64 13.88 1.24
C GLU A 53 20.29 14.45 1.69
N SER A 54 20.26 15.44 2.59
CA SER A 54 19.01 16.09 3.04
C SER A 54 18.31 16.81 1.88
N THR A 55 19.08 17.53 1.07
CA THR A 55 18.60 18.25 -0.12
C THR A 55 18.02 17.31 -1.18
N THR A 56 18.35 16.02 -1.15
CA THR A 56 17.79 15.02 -2.07
C THR A 56 16.62 14.24 -1.47
N LYS A 57 16.63 13.94 -0.16
CA LYS A 57 15.56 13.20 0.52
C LYS A 57 14.33 14.05 0.84
N MET A 58 14.48 15.31 1.26
CA MET A 58 13.34 16.18 1.58
C MET A 58 12.40 16.43 0.38
N PRO A 59 12.90 16.76 -0.83
CA PRO A 59 12.03 16.92 -2.00
C PRO A 59 11.30 15.63 -2.38
N ARG A 60 11.94 14.47 -2.20
CA ARG A 60 11.31 13.17 -2.44
C ARG A 60 10.18 12.91 -1.46
N ALA A 61 10.42 13.13 -0.16
CA ALA A 61 9.38 13.04 0.87
C ALA A 61 8.19 13.95 0.56
N SER A 62 8.46 15.20 0.15
CA SER A 62 7.42 16.15 -0.25
C SER A 62 6.64 15.69 -1.49
N SER A 63 7.31 15.17 -2.53
CA SER A 63 6.65 14.60 -3.70
C SER A 63 5.76 13.43 -3.32
N GLN A 64 6.27 12.55 -2.44
CA GLN A 64 5.57 11.34 -2.01
C GLN A 64 4.33 11.67 -1.18
N LEU A 65 4.37 12.69 -0.32
CA LEU A 65 3.17 13.22 0.36
C LEU A 65 2.15 13.82 -0.63
N ASN A 66 2.62 14.50 -1.67
CA ASN A 66 1.73 15.03 -2.70
C ASN A 66 1.05 13.90 -3.50
N ASP A 67 1.79 12.83 -3.81
CA ASP A 67 1.24 11.64 -4.47
C ASP A 67 0.20 10.93 -3.58
N VAL A 68 0.49 10.78 -2.28
CA VAL A 68 -0.48 10.32 -1.26
C VAL A 68 -1.74 11.18 -1.30
N THR A 69 -1.58 12.50 -1.23
CA THR A 69 -2.70 13.45 -1.20
C THR A 69 -3.57 13.32 -2.46
N ARG A 70 -2.94 13.25 -3.63
CA ARG A 70 -3.65 13.06 -4.90
C ARG A 70 -4.36 11.71 -4.95
N ALA A 71 -3.73 10.63 -4.48
CA ALA A 71 -4.35 9.30 -4.44
C ALA A 71 -5.57 9.29 -3.49
N THR A 72 -5.48 9.96 -2.33
CA THR A 72 -6.63 10.10 -1.42
C THR A 72 -7.76 10.92 -2.04
N GLU A 73 -7.45 11.99 -2.77
CA GLU A 73 -8.46 12.81 -3.46
C GLU A 73 -9.16 12.02 -4.58
N LEU A 74 -8.39 11.27 -5.38
CA LEU A 74 -8.94 10.43 -6.45
C LEU A 74 -9.86 9.34 -5.89
N ALA A 75 -9.41 8.63 -4.85
CA ALA A 75 -10.20 7.57 -4.24
C ALA A 75 -11.47 8.10 -3.55
N THR A 76 -11.40 9.27 -2.90
CA THR A 76 -12.59 9.87 -2.27
C THR A 76 -13.63 10.31 -3.29
N ASN A 77 -13.21 10.93 -4.40
CA ASN A 77 -14.10 11.25 -5.51
C ASN A 77 -14.70 9.99 -6.13
N GLU A 78 -13.90 8.95 -6.35
CA GLU A 78 -14.38 7.68 -6.89
C GLU A 78 -15.42 7.01 -5.98
N ILE A 79 -15.18 6.99 -4.66
CA ILE A 79 -16.14 6.45 -3.70
C ILE A 79 -17.46 7.24 -3.75
N LEU A 80 -17.39 8.57 -3.87
CA LEU A 80 -18.59 9.41 -3.98
C LEU A 80 -19.37 9.11 -5.26
N ASP A 81 -18.70 9.00 -6.41
CA ASP A 81 -19.35 8.66 -7.69
C ASP A 81 -20.03 7.29 -7.65
N ILE A 82 -19.36 6.28 -7.08
CA ILE A 82 -19.94 4.94 -6.93
C ILE A 82 -21.12 4.96 -5.95
N LEU A 83 -21.03 5.74 -4.88
CA LEU A 83 -22.10 5.88 -3.89
C LEU A 83 -23.34 6.54 -4.50
N ASP A 84 -23.17 7.55 -5.34
CA ASP A 84 -24.26 8.17 -6.09
C ASP A 84 -24.95 7.18 -7.04
N ASP A 85 -24.18 6.35 -7.75
CA ASP A 85 -24.75 5.31 -8.62
C ASP A 85 -25.49 4.23 -7.82
N ILE A 86 -24.97 3.83 -6.64
CA ILE A 86 -25.68 2.95 -5.71
C ILE A 86 -27.01 3.56 -5.27
N LEU A 87 -27.02 4.83 -4.86
CA LEU A 87 -28.23 5.52 -4.41
C LEU A 87 -29.27 5.59 -5.53
N PHE A 88 -28.84 5.90 -6.76
CA PHE A 88 -29.72 5.91 -7.92
C PHE A 88 -30.34 4.54 -8.18
N LYS A 89 -29.52 3.48 -8.25
CA LYS A 89 -29.98 2.10 -8.47
C LYS A 89 -30.91 1.62 -7.35
N LEU A 90 -30.63 1.98 -6.10
CA LEU A 90 -31.49 1.64 -4.96
C LEU A 90 -32.85 2.32 -5.07
N GLY A 91 -32.90 3.57 -5.54
CA GLY A 91 -34.13 4.28 -5.87
C GLY A 91 -34.94 3.57 -6.98
N GLU A 92 -34.28 3.08 -8.03
CA GLU A 92 -34.94 2.29 -9.08
C GLU A 92 -35.49 0.95 -8.56
N VAL A 93 -34.76 0.27 -7.67
CA VAL A 93 -35.20 -0.96 -7.01
C VAL A 93 -36.43 -0.68 -6.14
N GLN A 94 -36.43 0.39 -5.35
CA GLN A 94 -37.58 0.79 -4.53
C GLN A 94 -38.81 1.06 -5.39
N SER A 95 -38.66 1.78 -6.51
CA SER A 95 -39.74 2.02 -7.46
C SER A 95 -40.26 0.71 -8.06
N SER A 96 -39.36 -0.21 -8.43
CA SER A 96 -39.71 -1.54 -8.95
C SER A 96 -40.45 -2.40 -7.92
N LEU A 97 -40.09 -2.31 -6.64
CA LEU A 97 -40.76 -3.01 -5.54
C LEU A 97 -42.17 -2.47 -5.28
N ASN A 98 -42.35 -1.14 -5.37
CA ASN A 98 -43.67 -0.52 -5.31
C ASN A 98 -44.55 -0.96 -6.47
N GLN A 99 -43.99 -1.01 -7.69
CA GLN A 99 -44.70 -1.51 -8.86
C GLN A 99 -45.07 -2.99 -8.72
N ALA A 100 -44.17 -3.82 -8.17
CA ALA A 100 -44.44 -5.23 -7.86
C ALA A 100 -45.59 -5.38 -6.86
N THR A 101 -45.63 -4.53 -5.83
CA THR A 101 -46.74 -4.49 -4.85
C THR A 101 -48.07 -4.16 -5.53
N ASP A 102 -48.08 -3.21 -6.47
CA ASP A 102 -49.29 -2.87 -7.22
C ASP A 102 -49.74 -3.97 -8.18
N PHE A 103 -48.80 -4.68 -8.83
CA PHE A 103 -49.13 -5.88 -9.60
C PHE A 103 -49.76 -6.96 -8.71
N HIS A 104 -49.19 -7.21 -7.53
CA HIS A 104 -49.74 -8.17 -6.58
C HIS A 104 -51.18 -7.79 -6.16
N ARG A 105 -51.44 -6.51 -5.87
CA ARG A 105 -52.81 -6.02 -5.58
C ARG A 105 -53.78 -6.24 -6.74
N LYS A 106 -53.35 -6.00 -7.98
CA LYS A 106 -54.18 -6.23 -9.19
C LYS A 106 -54.48 -7.71 -9.37
N ILE A 107 -53.48 -8.58 -9.22
CA ILE A 107 -53.65 -10.03 -9.30
C ILE A 107 -54.65 -10.52 -8.25
N ASN A 108 -54.51 -10.10 -6.98
CA ASN A 108 -55.45 -10.48 -5.91
C ASN A 108 -56.88 -9.95 -6.15
N ARG A 109 -57.06 -8.86 -6.90
CA ARG A 109 -58.39 -8.38 -7.32
C ARG A 109 -58.99 -9.25 -8.43
N LEU A 110 -58.16 -9.71 -9.37
CA LEU A 110 -58.59 -10.63 -10.43
C LEU A 110 -58.93 -12.01 -9.87
N GLU A 111 -58.14 -12.52 -8.92
CA GLU A 111 -58.43 -13.77 -8.21
C GLU A 111 -59.77 -13.68 -7.48
N ARG A 112 -60.02 -12.62 -6.71
CA ARG A 112 -61.34 -12.39 -6.08
C ARG A 112 -62.51 -12.21 -7.06
N LYS A 113 -62.25 -11.79 -8.30
CA LYS A 113 -63.29 -11.76 -9.35
C LYS A 113 -63.55 -13.16 -9.87
N LEU A 114 -62.49 -13.95 -10.06
CA LEU A 114 -62.58 -15.33 -10.49
C LEU A 114 -63.29 -16.20 -9.44
N ASP A 115 -62.95 -16.05 -8.16
CA ASP A 115 -63.60 -16.76 -7.05
C ASP A 115 -65.10 -16.47 -7.02
N ARG A 116 -65.50 -15.19 -7.16
CA ARG A 116 -66.91 -14.79 -7.25
C ARG A 116 -67.64 -15.36 -8.47
N LEU A 117 -66.95 -15.55 -9.59
CA LEU A 117 -67.52 -16.17 -10.80
C LEU A 117 -67.61 -17.70 -10.69
N LEU A 118 -66.82 -18.30 -9.80
CA LEU A 118 -66.84 -19.73 -9.48
C LEU A 118 -67.86 -20.07 -8.38
N ASP A 119 -68.19 -19.11 -7.51
CA ASP A 119 -69.24 -19.24 -6.49
C ASP A 119 -70.67 -18.95 -7.01
N MET A 120 -70.83 -18.54 -8.28
CA MET A 120 -72.14 -18.34 -8.91
C MET A 120 -72.79 -19.67 -9.33
N ASP A 121 -74.13 -19.71 -9.30
CA ASP A 121 -74.97 -20.91 -9.45
C ASP A 121 -74.57 -21.85 -10.62
N PRO A 122 -74.69 -23.19 -10.46
CA PRO A 122 -74.25 -24.20 -11.44
C PRO A 122 -74.87 -24.04 -12.84
N GLU A 123 -76.01 -23.35 -12.96
CA GLU A 123 -76.70 -23.14 -14.26
C GLU A 123 -76.03 -22.09 -15.15
N THR A 124 -75.19 -21.21 -14.59
CA THR A 124 -74.43 -20.21 -15.36
C THR A 124 -73.00 -20.66 -15.70
N MET A 125 -72.49 -21.66 -14.97
CA MET A 125 -71.24 -22.35 -15.29
C MET A 125 -71.34 -23.05 -16.64
N GLY A 126 -70.44 -22.70 -17.56
CA GLY A 126 -70.37 -23.33 -18.88
C GLY A 126 -71.14 -22.61 -19.99
N THR A 127 -71.79 -21.47 -19.72
CA THR A 127 -72.26 -20.59 -20.79
C THR A 127 -71.08 -20.07 -21.64
N PRO A 128 -71.25 -19.87 -22.96
CA PRO A 128 -70.19 -19.33 -23.82
C PRO A 128 -69.65 -17.97 -23.35
N GLU A 129 -70.50 -17.15 -22.73
CA GLU A 129 -70.12 -15.86 -22.15
C GLU A 129 -69.29 -15.98 -20.87
N TRP A 130 -69.62 -16.94 -19.99
CA TRP A 130 -68.83 -17.24 -18.80
C TRP A 130 -67.43 -17.72 -19.19
N ILE A 131 -67.33 -18.64 -20.16
CA ILE A 131 -66.05 -19.14 -20.68
C ILE A 131 -65.20 -18.00 -21.26
N ARG A 132 -65.84 -17.04 -21.95
CA ARG A 132 -65.16 -15.86 -22.50
C ARG A 132 -64.63 -14.93 -21.41
N GLN A 133 -65.42 -14.67 -20.36
CA GLN A 133 -64.98 -13.84 -19.23
C GLN A 133 -63.88 -14.50 -18.41
N ALA A 134 -64.00 -15.80 -18.10
CA ALA A 134 -62.98 -16.55 -17.38
C ALA A 134 -61.65 -16.58 -18.15
N LYS A 135 -61.68 -16.82 -19.47
CA LYS A 135 -60.48 -16.75 -20.33
C LYS A 135 -59.88 -15.34 -20.36
N ALA A 136 -60.70 -14.29 -20.41
CA ALA A 136 -60.21 -12.91 -20.42
C ALA A 136 -59.48 -12.56 -19.11
N VAL A 137 -60.06 -12.92 -17.95
CA VAL A 137 -59.43 -12.73 -16.63
C VAL A 137 -58.13 -13.55 -16.51
N GLN A 138 -58.11 -14.77 -17.07
CA GLN A 138 -56.92 -15.62 -17.05
C GLN A 138 -55.78 -15.05 -17.91
N GLU A 139 -56.08 -14.52 -19.10
CA GLU A 139 -55.08 -13.85 -19.93
C GLU A 139 -54.59 -12.54 -19.30
N GLU A 140 -55.48 -11.74 -18.68
CA GLU A 140 -55.08 -10.55 -17.93
C GLU A 140 -54.13 -10.91 -16.77
N LYS A 141 -54.45 -11.96 -15.99
CA LYS A 141 -53.57 -12.47 -14.93
C LYS A 141 -52.21 -12.90 -15.48
N LYS A 142 -52.19 -13.64 -16.60
CA LYS A 142 -50.96 -14.13 -17.24
C LYS A 142 -50.06 -12.98 -17.70
N THR A 143 -50.63 -11.94 -18.28
CA THR A 143 -49.87 -10.74 -18.70
C THR A 143 -49.28 -9.99 -17.50
N LEU A 144 -50.05 -9.83 -16.41
CA LEU A 144 -49.58 -9.21 -15.18
C LEU A 144 -48.46 -10.02 -14.51
N LEU A 145 -48.57 -11.35 -14.47
CA LEU A 145 -47.51 -12.23 -13.96
C LEU A 145 -46.23 -12.13 -14.80
N LYS A 146 -46.35 -12.02 -16.12
CA LYS A 146 -45.19 -11.82 -17.01
C LYS A 146 -44.52 -10.47 -16.75
N ALA A 147 -45.31 -9.41 -16.57
CA ALA A 147 -44.80 -8.08 -16.24
C ALA A 147 -44.10 -8.07 -14.87
N LEU A 148 -44.72 -8.67 -13.85
CA LEU A 148 -44.14 -8.81 -12.51
C LEU A 148 -42.80 -9.56 -12.54
N ARG A 149 -42.73 -10.68 -13.27
CA ARG A 149 -41.49 -11.43 -13.44
C ARG A 149 -40.39 -10.57 -14.08
N LYS A 150 -40.73 -9.78 -15.11
CA LYS A 150 -39.78 -8.87 -15.76
C LYS A 150 -39.26 -7.80 -14.78
N THR A 151 -40.14 -7.19 -13.99
CA THR A 151 -39.75 -6.22 -12.94
C THR A 151 -38.82 -6.87 -11.92
N PHE A 152 -39.14 -8.08 -11.45
CA PHE A 152 -38.29 -8.81 -10.50
C PHE A 152 -36.90 -9.13 -11.08
N THR A 153 -36.83 -9.61 -12.33
CA THR A 153 -35.53 -9.86 -13.00
C THR A 153 -34.71 -8.57 -13.14
N ARG A 154 -35.36 -7.43 -13.44
CA ARG A 154 -34.67 -6.14 -13.48
C ARG A 154 -34.13 -5.74 -12.11
N SER A 155 -34.93 -5.86 -11.05
CA SER A 155 -34.48 -5.53 -9.69
C SER A 155 -33.34 -6.43 -9.22
N LEU A 156 -33.37 -7.73 -9.55
CA LEU A 156 -32.28 -8.64 -9.23
C LEU A 156 -30.97 -8.22 -9.90
N LYS A 157 -31.03 -7.78 -11.17
CA LYS A 157 -29.87 -7.22 -11.87
C LYS A 157 -29.35 -5.97 -11.16
N GLN A 158 -30.23 -5.01 -10.85
CA GLN A 158 -29.83 -3.77 -10.16
C GLN A 158 -29.19 -4.05 -8.79
N ILE A 159 -29.68 -5.04 -8.04
CA ILE A 159 -29.09 -5.46 -6.76
C ILE A 159 -27.70 -6.06 -6.96
N ASN A 160 -27.49 -6.88 -8.00
CA ASN A 160 -26.16 -7.39 -8.33
C ASN A 160 -25.20 -6.27 -8.71
N ASP A 161 -25.65 -5.29 -9.50
CA ASP A 161 -24.85 -4.12 -9.86
C ASP A 161 -24.49 -3.29 -8.61
N VAL A 162 -25.41 -3.15 -7.64
CA VAL A 162 -25.13 -2.51 -6.34
C VAL A 162 -24.07 -3.28 -5.55
N LYS A 163 -24.12 -4.62 -5.57
CA LYS A 163 -23.11 -5.46 -4.90
C LYS A 163 -21.73 -5.26 -5.54
N GLU A 164 -21.66 -5.22 -6.86
CA GLU A 164 -20.41 -4.96 -7.60
C GLU A 164 -19.86 -3.57 -7.27
N ASN A 165 -20.72 -2.54 -7.27
CA ASN A 165 -20.35 -1.20 -6.85
C ASN A 165 -19.82 -1.16 -5.40
N ALA A 166 -20.42 -1.91 -4.48
CA ALA A 166 -19.91 -2.02 -3.10
C ALA A 166 -18.53 -2.68 -3.04
N SER A 167 -18.26 -3.69 -3.88
CA SER A 167 -16.92 -4.26 -4.03
C SER A 167 -15.91 -3.25 -4.60
N ASN A 168 -16.34 -2.40 -5.54
CA ASN A 168 -15.48 -1.34 -6.08
C ASN A 168 -15.14 -0.28 -5.02
N ILE A 169 -16.11 0.13 -4.19
CA ILE A 169 -15.83 1.00 -3.03
C ILE A 169 -14.79 0.35 -2.11
N MET A 170 -14.91 -0.95 -1.86
CA MET A 170 -13.94 -1.69 -1.03
C MET A 170 -12.53 -1.62 -1.63
N PHE A 171 -12.38 -1.73 -2.95
CA PHE A 171 -11.08 -1.57 -3.62
C PHE A 171 -10.56 -0.13 -3.55
N SER A 172 -11.41 0.89 -3.75
CA SER A 172 -10.99 2.29 -3.63
C SER A 172 -10.58 2.65 -2.19
N LEU A 173 -11.23 2.06 -1.17
CA LEU A 173 -10.83 2.22 0.23
C LEU A 173 -9.45 1.62 0.54
N GLN A 174 -8.95 0.66 -0.25
CA GLN A 174 -7.59 0.12 -0.06
C GLN A 174 -6.50 1.16 -0.29
N VAL A 175 -6.81 2.31 -0.92
CA VAL A 175 -5.88 3.44 -0.96
C VAL A 175 -5.45 3.86 0.45
N GLN A 176 -6.28 3.63 1.48
CA GLN A 176 -5.96 3.96 2.86
C GLN A 176 -4.75 3.18 3.40
N ASP A 177 -4.59 1.92 3.00
CA ASP A 177 -3.44 1.10 3.39
C ASP A 177 -2.17 1.57 2.66
N ILE A 178 -2.25 1.80 1.35
CA ILE A 178 -1.14 2.32 0.54
C ILE A 178 -0.70 3.69 1.04
N THR A 179 -1.64 4.58 1.35
CA THR A 179 -1.35 5.93 1.85
C THR A 179 -0.72 5.89 3.23
N SER A 180 -1.18 4.99 4.11
CA SER A 180 -0.54 4.75 5.41
C SER A 180 0.91 4.26 5.28
N GLN A 181 1.16 3.33 4.36
CA GLN A 181 2.52 2.85 4.06
C GLN A 181 3.41 3.96 3.50
N GLN A 182 2.90 4.76 2.56
CA GLN A 182 3.64 5.89 1.97
C GLN A 182 3.92 7.00 2.99
N ILE A 183 2.99 7.30 3.91
CA ILE A 183 3.23 8.25 5.00
C ILE A 183 4.28 7.71 5.98
N ALA A 184 4.23 6.43 6.33
CA ALA A 184 5.26 5.79 7.16
C ALA A 184 6.65 5.88 6.51
N ALA A 185 6.73 5.65 5.19
CA ALA A 185 7.94 5.84 4.40
C ALA A 185 8.52 7.25 4.54
N VAL A 186 7.64 8.25 4.39
CA VAL A 186 8.00 9.65 4.46
C VAL A 186 8.48 10.00 5.86
N ASN A 187 7.82 9.53 6.90
CA ASN A 187 8.23 9.75 8.28
C ASN A 187 9.65 9.21 8.52
N HIS A 188 9.95 7.99 8.06
CA HIS A 188 11.31 7.45 8.14
C HIS A 188 12.33 8.24 7.31
N LEU A 189 11.95 8.75 6.13
CA LEU A 189 12.83 9.64 5.36
C LEU A 189 13.15 10.93 6.12
N ILE A 190 12.15 11.52 6.78
CA ILE A 190 12.31 12.74 7.59
C ILE A 190 13.16 12.46 8.83
N GLU A 191 12.88 11.38 9.55
CA GLU A 191 13.65 10.94 10.72
C GLU A 191 15.11 10.69 10.36
N SER A 192 15.38 9.99 9.24
CA SER A 192 16.74 9.78 8.74
C SER A 192 17.47 11.08 8.40
N VAL A 193 16.76 12.09 7.89
CA VAL A 193 17.33 13.43 7.63
C VAL A 193 17.62 14.15 8.95
N GLN A 194 16.70 14.07 9.90
CA GLN A 194 16.84 14.68 11.22
C GLN A 194 18.04 14.10 11.98
N GLU A 195 18.16 12.77 12.06
CA GLU A 195 19.31 12.09 12.69
C GLU A 195 20.64 12.52 12.06
N ARG A 196 20.68 12.68 10.74
CA ARG A 196 21.88 13.11 10.02
C ARG A 196 22.30 14.54 10.41
N ILE A 197 21.32 15.42 10.58
CA ILE A 197 21.54 16.81 11.01
C ILE A 197 21.97 16.85 12.47
N GLU A 198 21.36 16.05 13.35
CA GLU A 198 21.74 15.93 14.75
C GLU A 198 23.18 15.40 14.91
N GLN A 199 23.55 14.38 14.13
CA GLN A 199 24.93 13.86 14.10
C GLN A 199 25.95 14.91 13.64
N LEU A 200 25.59 15.75 12.66
CA LEU A 200 26.43 16.87 12.24
C LEU A 200 26.59 17.92 13.36
N LEU A 201 25.48 18.27 14.02
CA LEU A 201 25.46 19.28 15.08
C LEU A 201 26.30 18.81 16.27
N ASN A 202 26.15 17.54 16.67
CA ASN A 202 26.92 16.92 17.75
C ASN A 202 28.43 16.86 17.42
N ARG A 203 28.79 16.62 16.15
CA ARG A 203 30.20 16.67 15.70
C ARG A 203 30.78 18.09 15.67
N LEU A 204 29.93 19.10 15.46
CA LEU A 204 30.34 20.51 15.48
C LEU A 204 30.50 21.03 16.92
N GLU A 205 29.66 20.57 17.85
CA GLU A 205 29.71 20.92 19.27
C GLU A 205 30.77 20.14 20.05
N ALA A 206 31.14 18.93 19.62
CA ALA A 206 32.13 18.11 20.31
C ALA A 206 33.54 18.75 20.21
N PRO A 207 34.13 19.20 21.34
CA PRO A 207 35.53 19.58 21.36
C PRO A 207 36.36 18.30 21.20
N VAL A 208 37.34 18.33 20.29
CA VAL A 208 38.35 17.29 19.99
C VAL A 208 38.65 16.38 21.20
N ALA A 209 37.86 15.32 21.40
CA ALA A 209 38.04 14.37 22.47
C ALA A 209 37.54 12.99 22.01
N SER A 210 38.49 12.21 21.52
CA SER A 210 38.55 10.74 21.37
C SER A 210 37.43 10.01 20.60
N PRO A 211 37.80 9.01 19.76
CA PRO A 211 36.84 8.22 18.99
C PRO A 211 36.09 7.26 19.93
N SER A 212 34.84 7.59 20.25
CA SER A 212 33.93 6.64 20.91
C SER A 212 33.36 5.67 19.89
N GLU A 213 33.45 4.39 20.22
CA GLU A 213 32.88 3.24 19.53
C GLU A 213 31.38 3.46 19.26
N ASN A 214 30.98 3.45 17.99
CA ASN A 214 29.58 3.45 17.61
C ASN A 214 29.08 2.01 17.59
N GLU A 215 28.19 1.65 18.52
CA GLU A 215 27.37 0.46 18.38
C GLU A 215 26.41 0.61 17.18
N PRO A 216 26.24 -0.41 16.33
CA PRO A 216 25.23 -0.40 15.29
C PRO A 216 23.86 -0.64 15.93
N VAL A 217 23.02 0.40 15.94
CA VAL A 217 21.60 0.28 16.29
C VAL A 217 20.92 -0.61 15.24
N SER A 218 20.46 -1.79 15.70
CA SER A 218 19.73 -2.76 14.90
C SER A 218 18.33 -2.24 14.59
N VAL A 219 18.10 -1.81 13.35
CA VAL A 219 16.77 -1.50 12.83
C VAL A 219 16.12 -2.81 12.40
N GLN A 220 15.09 -3.25 13.11
CA GLN A 220 14.31 -4.41 12.69
C GLN A 220 13.64 -4.12 11.33
N PRO A 221 13.81 -5.00 10.33
CA PRO A 221 13.20 -4.79 9.03
C PRO A 221 11.72 -5.17 9.13
N LEU A 222 10.84 -4.17 9.27
CA LEU A 222 9.44 -4.39 8.89
C LEU A 222 9.38 -4.54 7.36
N PRO A 223 8.50 -5.42 6.84
CA PRO A 223 8.32 -5.61 5.40
C PRO A 223 7.67 -4.35 4.83
N PHE A 224 8.50 -3.49 4.25
CA PHE A 224 8.11 -2.19 3.72
C PHE A 224 8.49 -2.13 2.23
N ASP A 225 7.52 -1.83 1.36
CA ASP A 225 7.75 -1.58 -0.07
C ASP A 225 7.70 -0.07 -0.39
N PRO A 226 8.86 0.58 -0.59
CA PRO A 226 8.94 2.00 -0.94
C PRO A 226 8.42 2.34 -2.34
N GLN A 227 8.07 1.36 -3.17
CA GLN A 227 7.55 1.52 -4.53
C GLN A 227 6.07 1.20 -4.65
N ALA A 228 5.38 0.92 -3.53
CA ALA A 228 3.93 0.76 -3.53
C ALA A 228 3.27 2.02 -4.08
N SER A 229 2.60 1.92 -5.23
CA SER A 229 1.91 3.00 -5.90
C SER A 229 0.50 2.55 -6.27
N TYR A 230 -0.51 3.34 -5.89
CA TYR A 230 -1.86 3.11 -6.35
C TYR A 230 -1.95 3.46 -7.84
N THR A 231 -2.05 2.43 -8.68
CA THR A 231 -2.13 2.58 -10.13
C THR A 231 -3.33 1.75 -10.59
N ARG A 232 -4.37 2.42 -11.07
CA ARG A 232 -5.55 1.75 -11.66
C ARG A 232 -5.19 1.33 -13.07
N ASP A 233 -4.81 0.07 -13.22
CA ASP A 233 -4.59 -0.55 -14.53
C ASP A 233 -5.78 -1.48 -14.78
N ASP A 234 -6.68 -1.13 -15.70
CA ASP A 234 -7.86 -1.94 -16.05
C ASP A 234 -7.48 -3.38 -16.39
N HIS A 235 -6.25 -3.57 -16.90
CA HIS A 235 -5.68 -4.88 -17.15
C HIS A 235 -5.57 -5.74 -15.89
N ARG A 236 -5.19 -5.20 -14.73
CA ARG A 236 -5.08 -5.97 -13.48
C ARG A 236 -6.44 -6.41 -12.94
N GLN A 237 -7.46 -5.56 -13.11
CA GLN A 237 -8.85 -5.90 -12.79
C GLN A 237 -9.34 -7.04 -13.69
N GLN A 238 -9.07 -6.95 -15.01
CA GLN A 238 -9.40 -8.00 -15.97
C GLN A 238 -8.66 -9.31 -15.71
N THR A 239 -7.40 -9.30 -15.26
CA THR A 239 -6.69 -10.52 -14.86
C THR A 239 -7.26 -11.11 -13.57
N ALA A 240 -7.62 -10.27 -12.60
CA ALA A 240 -8.25 -10.72 -11.36
C ALA A 240 -9.63 -11.34 -11.63
N ASP A 241 -10.43 -10.70 -12.49
CA ASP A 241 -11.73 -11.20 -12.93
C ASP A 241 -11.59 -12.48 -13.76
N ALA A 242 -10.56 -12.59 -14.60
CA ALA A 242 -10.23 -13.81 -15.35
C ALA A 242 -9.82 -14.96 -14.41
N ILE A 243 -9.10 -14.67 -13.32
CA ILE A 243 -8.75 -15.66 -12.30
C ILE A 243 -10.00 -16.06 -11.52
N PHE A 244 -10.83 -15.11 -11.07
CA PHE A 244 -12.03 -15.38 -10.28
C PHE A 244 -13.10 -16.12 -11.08
N SER A 245 -13.27 -15.78 -12.36
CA SER A 245 -14.15 -16.50 -13.29
C SER A 245 -13.64 -17.91 -13.62
N ARG A 246 -12.31 -18.10 -13.67
CA ARG A 246 -11.70 -19.43 -13.78
C ARG A 246 -11.92 -20.27 -12.51
N SER A 247 -11.80 -19.66 -11.32
CA SER A 247 -12.08 -20.31 -10.03
C SER A 247 -13.54 -20.69 -9.84
N ALA A 248 -14.48 -19.89 -10.35
CA ALA A 248 -15.92 -20.17 -10.28
C ALA A 248 -16.39 -21.32 -11.21
N SER A 249 -15.53 -21.76 -12.14
CA SER A 249 -15.82 -22.83 -13.10
C SER A 249 -15.24 -24.21 -12.74
N VAL A 250 -14.55 -24.33 -11.61
CA VAL A 250 -13.96 -25.60 -11.14
C VAL A 250 -14.77 -26.13 -9.97
N GLU A 251 -15.71 -27.04 -10.27
CA GLU A 251 -16.29 -27.97 -9.30
C GLU A 251 -15.18 -28.91 -8.81
N ASN A 252 -14.32 -28.49 -7.88
CA ASN A 252 -13.55 -29.32 -6.92
C ASN A 252 -12.53 -28.44 -6.14
N PRO A 253 -12.76 -28.15 -4.84
CA PRO A 253 -11.93 -27.23 -4.05
C PRO A 253 -10.61 -27.82 -3.54
N THR A 254 -10.28 -29.07 -3.89
CA THR A 254 -9.10 -29.79 -3.36
C THR A 254 -7.81 -29.57 -4.15
N PHE A 255 -7.87 -29.13 -5.40
CA PHE A 255 -6.67 -28.93 -6.24
C PHE A 255 -5.86 -27.65 -5.89
N LEU A 256 -6.53 -26.61 -5.37
CA LEU A 256 -5.90 -25.32 -5.05
C LEU A 256 -4.91 -25.40 -3.88
N GLN A 257 -5.14 -26.29 -2.90
CA GLN A 257 -4.29 -26.39 -1.72
C GLN A 257 -2.97 -27.12 -2.03
N GLU A 258 -3.01 -28.21 -2.81
CA GLU A 258 -1.83 -29.00 -3.17
C GLU A 258 -0.88 -28.26 -4.12
N GLU A 259 -1.40 -27.43 -5.03
CA GLU A 259 -0.57 -26.68 -5.98
C GLU A 259 0.11 -25.47 -5.31
N ILE A 260 -0.56 -24.84 -4.32
CA ILE A 260 0.03 -23.80 -3.47
C ILE A 260 1.14 -24.41 -2.60
N ASP A 261 0.91 -25.57 -1.99
CA ASP A 261 1.91 -26.24 -1.16
C ASP A 261 3.16 -26.67 -1.95
N GLN A 262 3.00 -27.07 -3.22
CA GLN A 262 4.13 -27.37 -4.11
C GLN A 262 4.91 -26.11 -4.54
N LEU A 263 4.24 -24.96 -4.67
CA LEU A 263 4.89 -23.69 -5.01
C LEU A 263 5.80 -23.19 -3.87
N PHE A 264 5.45 -23.47 -2.62
CA PHE A 264 6.24 -23.07 -1.43
C PHE A 264 7.33 -24.07 -1.05
N GLN A 265 7.24 -25.34 -1.47
CA GLN A 265 8.29 -26.34 -1.24
C GLN A 265 9.44 -26.25 -2.27
N GLY A 266 9.20 -25.64 -3.44
CA GLY A 266 10.17 -25.57 -4.54
C GLY A 266 11.29 -24.53 -4.41
N ASN A 267 11.30 -23.65 -3.39
CA ASN A 267 12.23 -22.52 -3.32
C ASN A 267 13.12 -22.46 -2.06
N ILE A 268 13.34 -23.60 -1.40
CA ILE A 268 14.36 -23.71 -0.34
C ILE A 268 15.39 -24.77 -0.75
N SER A 269 16.38 -24.33 -1.52
CA SER A 269 17.69 -24.99 -1.55
C SER A 269 18.73 -24.04 -0.95
N PRO A 270 19.36 -24.36 0.19
CA PRO A 270 20.53 -23.64 0.67
C PRO A 270 21.76 -24.22 -0.01
N ASP A 271 22.47 -23.43 -0.82
CA ASP A 271 23.77 -23.85 -1.36
C ASP A 271 24.95 -23.25 -0.57
N SER A 272 25.79 -24.16 -0.09
CA SER A 272 27.23 -24.04 0.19
C SER A 272 27.75 -23.21 1.38
N SER A 273 28.21 -23.92 2.42
CA SER A 273 29.63 -23.97 2.79
C SER A 273 29.94 -25.16 3.73
N PRO A 274 31.18 -25.69 3.77
CA PRO A 274 31.46 -27.08 4.10
C PRO A 274 31.73 -27.31 5.60
N SER A 275 31.19 -28.41 6.15
CA SER A 275 31.61 -28.93 7.46
C SER A 275 32.87 -29.78 7.36
N PRO A 276 33.85 -29.64 8.28
CA PRO A 276 34.86 -30.65 8.49
C PRO A 276 34.33 -31.77 9.42
N ALA A 277 34.86 -32.97 9.18
CA ALA A 277 34.55 -34.21 9.88
C ALA A 277 34.71 -34.15 11.41
N SER A 278 33.87 -34.91 12.14
CA SER A 278 34.26 -35.54 13.40
C SER A 278 33.22 -36.57 13.89
N ASN A 279 33.63 -37.84 13.83
CA ASN A 279 33.48 -38.88 14.84
C ASN A 279 32.12 -39.21 15.51
N ALA A 280 31.71 -40.44 15.22
CA ALA A 280 31.68 -41.58 16.15
C ALA A 280 30.53 -41.68 17.18
N ASN A 281 29.86 -42.83 17.04
CA ASN A 281 29.65 -43.87 18.06
C ASN A 281 28.25 -43.97 18.71
N ARG A 282 27.83 -45.25 18.82
CA ARG A 282 26.82 -45.82 19.74
C ARG A 282 25.35 -45.44 19.49
N GLU A 283 24.37 -46.32 19.56
CA GLU A 283 24.29 -47.62 20.22
C GLU A 283 23.08 -48.43 19.68
N LYS A 284 23.22 -49.75 19.73
CA LYS A 284 22.19 -50.75 19.48
C LYS A 284 21.06 -50.69 20.53
N ARG A 285 19.82 -51.01 20.11
CA ARG A 285 18.81 -51.89 20.78
C ARG A 285 17.49 -51.81 19.99
N SER A 286 17.06 -52.86 19.27
CA SER A 286 16.22 -53.97 19.78
C SER A 286 15.16 -53.44 20.74
N SER A 287 13.87 -53.41 20.41
CA SER A 287 12.87 -54.50 20.41
C SER A 287 11.51 -53.79 20.17
N GLY A 288 10.42 -54.34 19.67
CA GLY A 288 9.99 -55.69 19.34
C GLY A 288 8.58 -55.59 18.72
N ASN A 289 8.11 -56.71 18.17
CA ASN A 289 6.74 -56.94 17.72
C ASN A 289 5.70 -56.53 18.77
N GLU A 290 4.62 -55.89 18.34
CA GLU A 290 3.27 -56.47 18.15
C GLU A 290 2.38 -55.49 17.36
#